data_AF-A0A6B2SRG0-F1
#
_entry.id   AF-A0A6B2SRG0-F1
#
_cell.length_a   1.000
_cell.length_b   1.000
_cell.length_c   1.000
_cell.angle_alpha   90.00
_cell.angle_beta   90.00
_cell.angle_gamma   90.00
#
_symmetry.space_group_name_H-M   'P 1'
#
loop_
_entity.id
_entity.type
_entity.pdbx_description
1 polymer ?
#
loop_
_entity_poly.entity_id
_entity_poly.type
_entity_poly.pdbx_seq_one_letter_code
_entity_poly.pdbx_strand_id
1 'polypeptide(L)'
;MRLITAYNPPASPTRTRPAERSPLRVAAVQQRWHRDPDEHRAALREGIRLAAAEGARVVCLQELTLSPYFAVVRKADHPAPAAPEELLTGPTFTFAA
;
A
#
# COMPACT_ATOMS: atom_id res chain seq x y z
N MET A 1 -0.90 -8.45 11.78
CA MET A 1 -1.09 -8.54 10.31
C MET A 1 -1.34 -9.99 9.92
N ARG A 2 -2.12 -10.25 8.86
CA ARG A 2 -2.29 -11.60 8.30
C ARG A 2 -1.50 -11.68 6.99
N LEU A 3 -0.59 -12.66 6.89
CA LEU A 3 0.14 -12.91 5.65
C LEU A 3 -0.69 -13.81 4.72
N ILE A 4 -0.80 -13.41 3.45
CA ILE A 4 -1.43 -14.19 2.38
C ILE A 4 -0.42 -14.24 1.23
N THR A 5 -0.13 -15.46 0.75
CA THR A 5 0.99 -15.69 -0.17
C THR A 5 0.53 -16.39 -1.44
N ALA A 6 1.08 -15.99 -2.58
CA ALA A 6 0.91 -16.67 -3.86
C ALA A 6 2.23 -16.59 -4.65
N TYR A 7 3.22 -17.40 -4.25
CA TYR A 7 4.57 -17.28 -4.80
C TYR A 7 4.73 -17.82 -6.23
N ASN A 8 3.85 -18.73 -6.63
CA ASN A 8 3.84 -19.30 -7.98
C ASN A 8 2.94 -18.44 -8.87
N PRO A 9 3.48 -17.63 -9.80
CA PRO A 9 2.65 -16.83 -10.68
C PRO A 9 1.87 -17.75 -11.64
N PRO A 10 0.59 -17.45 -11.93
CA PRO A 10 -0.16 -18.22 -12.92
C PRO A 10 0.44 -18.07 -14.32
N ALA A 11 0.14 -19.02 -15.20
CA ALA A 11 0.42 -18.87 -16.62
C ALA A 11 -0.28 -17.61 -17.15
N SER A 12 0.41 -16.87 -18.01
CA SER A 12 -0.20 -15.68 -18.63
C SER A 12 -1.01 -16.14 -19.83
N PRO A 13 -2.30 -15.79 -19.92
CA PRO A 13 -3.18 -16.26 -21.00
C PRO A 13 -2.82 -15.69 -22.38
N THR A 14 -1.98 -14.66 -22.42
CA THR A 14 -1.58 -13.95 -23.65
C THR A 14 -0.12 -14.19 -24.03
N ARG A 15 0.59 -15.08 -23.32
CA ARG A 15 2.01 -15.33 -23.54
C ARG A 15 2.21 -16.21 -24.77
N THR A 16 2.92 -15.71 -25.78
CA THR A 16 3.23 -16.45 -27.02
C THR A 16 4.62 -17.12 -27.01
N ARG A 17 5.44 -16.86 -25.99
CA ARG A 17 6.81 -17.41 -25.83
C ARG A 17 7.11 -17.72 -24.35
N PRO A 18 8.05 -18.63 -24.04
CA PRO A 18 8.48 -18.89 -22.66
C PRO A 18 8.98 -17.61 -21.95
N ALA A 19 8.86 -17.58 -20.62
CA ALA A 19 9.41 -16.49 -19.83
C ALA A 19 10.93 -16.64 -19.66
N GLU A 20 11.69 -15.59 -19.99
CA GLU A 20 13.16 -15.58 -19.86
C GLU A 20 13.62 -14.88 -18.56
N ARG A 21 12.77 -14.06 -17.95
CA ARG A 21 13.07 -13.30 -16.72
C ARG A 21 12.48 -14.00 -15.51
N SER A 22 13.21 -13.96 -14.39
CA SER A 22 12.69 -14.40 -13.09
C SER A 22 11.46 -13.57 -12.68
N PRO A 23 10.46 -14.18 -12.03
CA PRO A 23 9.30 -13.45 -11.53
C PRO A 23 9.68 -12.34 -10.54
N LEU A 24 9.01 -11.20 -10.66
CA LEU A 24 9.10 -10.12 -9.67
C LEU A 24 8.11 -10.40 -8.55
N ARG A 25 8.60 -10.52 -7.31
CA ARG A 25 7.72 -10.57 -6.14
C ARG A 25 7.29 -9.16 -5.75
N VAL A 26 5.99 -8.96 -5.67
CA VAL A 26 5.36 -7.73 -5.20
C VAL A 26 4.49 -8.04 -4.00
N ALA A 27 4.21 -7.04 -3.17
CA ALA A 27 3.27 -7.14 -2.07
C ALA A 27 2.30 -5.96 -2.09
N ALA A 28 1.11 -6.18 -1.55
CA ALA A 28 0.17 -5.13 -1.21
C ALA A 28 -0.06 -5.17 0.30
N VAL A 29 -0.03 -4.02 0.95
CA VAL A 29 -0.37 -3.88 2.37
C VAL A 29 -1.77 -3.31 2.48
N GLN A 30 -2.65 -4.03 3.16
CA GLN A 30 -3.97 -3.55 3.55
C GLN A 30 -4.00 -3.32 5.05
N GLN A 31 -4.23 -2.09 5.47
CA GLN A 31 -4.25 -1.67 6.87
C GLN A 31 -5.57 -0.96 7.20
N ARG A 32 -6.11 -1.24 8.39
CA ARG A 32 -7.25 -0.46 8.91
C ARG A 32 -6.80 0.97 9.22
N TRP A 33 -7.69 1.95 9.10
CA TRP A 33 -7.35 3.32 9.53
C TRP A 33 -7.25 3.40 11.05
N HIS A 34 -6.19 4.03 11.55
CA HIS A 34 -6.02 4.38 12.96
C HIS A 34 -6.04 5.90 13.12
N ARG A 35 -6.81 6.41 14.09
CA ARG A 35 -6.88 7.86 14.35
C ARG A 35 -5.58 8.42 14.91
N ASP A 36 -4.84 7.60 15.66
CA ASP A 36 -3.50 7.94 16.11
C ASP A 36 -2.51 7.78 14.93
N PRO A 37 -1.84 8.87 14.50
CA PRO A 37 -0.93 8.83 13.37
C PRO A 37 0.29 7.93 13.60
N ASP A 38 0.78 7.81 14.84
CA ASP A 38 1.93 6.99 15.17
C ASP A 38 1.55 5.51 15.18
N GLU A 39 0.37 5.17 15.72
CA GLU A 39 -0.19 3.82 15.63
C GLU A 39 -0.37 3.41 14.15
N HIS A 40 -0.93 4.31 13.33
CA HIS A 40 -1.16 4.06 11.91
C HIS A 40 0.14 3.79 11.14
N ARG A 41 1.15 4.64 11.35
CA ARG A 41 2.48 4.51 10.73
C ARG A 41 3.19 3.23 11.18
N ALA A 42 3.12 2.90 12.47
CA ALA A 42 3.70 1.66 12.99
C ALA A 42 3.05 0.43 12.35
N ALA A 43 1.72 0.43 12.23
CA ALA A 43 0.96 -0.66 11.62
C ALA A 43 1.27 -0.82 10.11
N LEU A 44 1.48 0.28 9.38
CA LEU A 44 1.95 0.25 7.98
C LEU A 44 3.39 -0.27 7.87
N ARG A 45 4.31 0.21 8.72
CA ARG A 45 5.71 -0.24 8.76
C ARG A 45 5.82 -1.73 9.01
N GLU A 46 4.98 -2.28 9.90
CA GLU A 46 4.96 -3.72 10.15
C GLU A 46 4.56 -4.52 8.90
N GLY A 47 3.57 -4.04 8.15
CA GLY A 47 3.19 -4.65 6.86
C GLY A 47 4.31 -4.58 5.81
N ILE A 48 4.98 -3.42 5.69
CA ILE A 48 6.12 -3.22 4.77
C ILE A 48 7.29 -4.14 5.15
N ARG A 49 7.61 -4.23 6.44
CA ARG A 49 8.68 -5.09 6.96
C ARG A 49 8.39 -6.56 6.68
N LEU A 50 7.15 -7.01 6.90
CA LEU A 50 6.72 -8.37 6.59
C LEU A 50 6.84 -8.65 5.07
N ALA A 51 6.38 -7.73 4.23
CA ALA A 51 6.51 -7.86 2.77
C ALA A 51 7.97 -7.94 2.31
N ALA A 52 8.86 -7.11 2.87
CA ALA A 52 10.28 -7.14 2.58
C ALA A 52 10.93 -8.46 3.03
N ALA A 53 10.55 -8.98 4.21
CA ALA A 53 11.01 -10.29 4.69
C ALA A 53 10.57 -11.45 3.78
N GLU A 54 9.40 -11.32 3.16
CA GLU A 54 8.91 -12.23 2.12
C GLU A 54 9.60 -12.04 0.76
N GLY A 55 10.56 -11.11 0.64
CA GLY A 55 11.33 -10.86 -0.58
C GLY A 55 10.60 -10.01 -1.62
N ALA A 56 9.56 -9.27 -1.23
CA ALA A 56 8.93 -8.32 -2.13
C ALA A 56 9.93 -7.22 -2.53
N ARG A 57 9.96 -6.91 -3.82
CA ARG A 57 10.80 -5.86 -4.41
C ARG A 57 10.04 -4.55 -4.62
N VAL A 58 8.71 -4.63 -4.60
CA VAL A 58 7.77 -3.49 -4.65
C VAL A 58 6.69 -3.76 -3.62
N VAL A 59 6.38 -2.75 -2.82
CA VAL A 59 5.29 -2.79 -1.84
C VAL A 59 4.30 -1.69 -2.18
N CYS A 60 3.07 -2.07 -2.51
CA CYS A 60 1.98 -1.13 -2.77
C CYS A 60 1.23 -0.84 -1.48
N LEU A 61 1.08 0.44 -1.14
CA LEU A 61 0.24 0.91 -0.04
C LEU A 61 -1.12 1.40 -0.57
N GLN A 62 -2.14 1.38 0.28
CA GLN A 62 -3.47 1.88 -0.05
C GLN A 62 -3.50 3.39 -0.32
N GLU A 63 -4.39 3.84 -1.19
CA GLU A 63 -4.64 5.27 -1.47
C GLU A 63 -4.98 6.04 -0.18
N LEU A 64 -4.61 7.33 -0.13
CA LEU A 64 -4.71 8.18 1.06
C LEU A 64 -4.04 7.51 2.26
N THR A 65 -2.83 6.98 2.05
CA THR A 65 -2.14 6.10 2.99
C THR A 65 -2.10 6.65 4.42
N LEU A 66 -1.92 7.96 4.60
CA LEU A 66 -1.76 8.61 5.90
C LEU A 66 -2.98 9.48 6.30
N SER A 67 -4.11 9.34 5.62
CA SER A 67 -5.33 10.11 5.88
C SER A 67 -6.56 9.20 5.90
N PRO A 68 -7.64 9.56 6.63
CA PRO A 68 -8.90 8.83 6.50
C PRO A 68 -9.43 9.00 5.08
N TYR A 69 -9.97 7.93 4.51
CA TYR A 69 -10.67 8.04 3.22
C TYR A 69 -11.83 9.01 3.36
N PHE A 70 -11.82 10.09 2.60
CA PHE A 70 -12.77 11.18 2.83
C PHE A 70 -14.21 10.75 2.53
N ALA A 71 -14.45 9.93 1.51
CA ALA A 71 -15.80 9.51 1.11
C ALA A 71 -16.47 8.46 2.04
N VAL A 72 -16.13 8.46 3.33
CA VAL A 72 -16.81 7.67 4.38
C VAL A 72 -17.86 8.48 5.15
N VAL A 73 -17.91 9.81 4.99
CA VAL A 73 -18.98 10.66 5.55
C VAL A 73 -19.60 11.54 4.47
N ARG A 74 -20.81 12.05 4.72
CA ARG A 74 -21.50 12.93 3.75
C ARG A 74 -20.79 14.27 3.67
N LYS A 75 -20.82 14.90 2.49
CA LYS A 75 -20.20 16.22 2.23
C LYS A 75 -20.63 17.31 3.24
N ALA A 76 -21.89 17.32 3.67
CA ALA A 76 -22.39 18.29 4.65
C ALA A 76 -21.80 18.08 6.06
N ASP A 77 -21.37 16.86 6.36
CA ASP A 77 -20.83 16.45 7.66
C ASP A 77 -19.28 16.46 7.66
N HIS A 78 -18.65 16.91 6.56
CA HIS A 78 -17.19 16.98 6.44
C HIS A 78 -16.64 18.23 7.13
N PRO A 79 -15.65 18.09 8.05
CA PRO A 79 -15.09 19.22 8.77
C PRO A 79 -14.23 20.16 7.89
N ALA A 80 -13.69 19.65 6.77
CA ALA A 80 -12.93 20.43 5.79
C ALA A 80 -12.87 19.67 4.44
N PRO A 81 -12.66 20.37 3.31
CA PRO A 81 -12.35 19.71 2.05
C PRO A 81 -11.00 18.97 2.15
N ALA A 82 -10.91 17.79 1.53
CA ALA A 82 -9.65 17.06 1.43
C ALA A 82 -8.65 17.88 0.59
N ALA A 83 -7.46 18.12 1.13
CA ALA A 83 -6.37 18.76 0.41
C ALA A 83 -5.40 17.68 -0.11
N PRO A 84 -4.91 17.79 -1.35
CA PRO A 84 -3.89 16.88 -1.86
C PRO A 84 -2.56 17.09 -1.13
N GLU A 85 -1.77 16.03 -1.04
CA GLU A 85 -0.38 16.10 -0.58
C GLU A 85 0.54 16.53 -1.74
N GLU A 86 1.62 17.24 -1.43
CA GLU A 86 2.68 17.50 -2.40
C GLU A 86 3.36 16.20 -2.83
N LEU A 87 3.51 15.97 -4.14
CA LEU A 87 3.90 14.66 -4.67
C LEU A 87 5.29 14.19 -4.22
N LEU A 88 6.27 15.09 -4.14
CA LEU A 88 7.68 14.76 -3.87
C LEU A 88 8.17 15.18 -2.48
N THR A 89 7.36 15.92 -1.74
CA THR A 89 7.72 16.47 -0.41
C THR A 89 6.62 16.26 0.63
N GLY A 90 5.50 15.64 0.24
CA GLY A 90 4.39 15.35 1.11
C GLY A 90 4.71 14.26 2.14
N PRO A 91 3.82 14.07 3.12
CA PRO A 91 4.05 13.13 4.21
C PRO A 91 4.08 11.67 3.72
N THR A 92 3.28 11.29 2.72
CA THR A 92 3.30 9.92 2.19
C THR A 92 4.61 9.63 1.45
N PHE A 93 5.11 10.58 0.65
CA PHE A 93 6.42 10.45 0.01
C PHE A 93 7.53 10.32 1.05
N THR A 94 7.58 11.24 2.01
CA THR A 94 8.57 11.21 3.12
C THR A 94 8.53 9.91 3.93
N PHE A 95 7.35 9.30 4.05
CA PHE A 95 7.18 8.06 4.80
C PHE A 95 7.67 6.80 4.06
N ALA A 96 7.51 6.74 2.74
CA ALA A 96 7.65 5.50 1.96
C ALA A 96 8.69 5.53 0.81
N ALA A 97 9.25 6.70 0.47
CA ALA A 97 10.26 6.85 -0.57
C ALA A 97 11.67 6.47 -0.12
#